data_AF-A0A835R8B6-F1
#
_entry.id   AF-A0A835R8B6-F1
#
_cell.length_a   1.000
_cell.length_b   1.000
_cell.length_c   1.000
_cell.angle_alpha   90.00
_cell.angle_beta   90.00
_cell.angle_gamma   90.00
#
_symmetry.space_group_name_H-M   'P 1'
#
loop_
_entity.id
_entity.type
_entity.pdbx_description
1 polymer ?
#
loop_
_entity_poly.entity_id
_entity_poly.type
_entity_poly.pdbx_seq_one_letter_code
_entity_poly.pdbx_strand_id
1 'polypeptide(L)'
;MLRFHLRNLSLLCVAGGRSCEGFVRLFYREIVCKTLNPNTSSNSDPIASFLRNSCGLSPSAALTAAKKANLKIAAKDDSVVHLLKDYGFDGAQIAIVAAKFPSLFFNSHPERSIRPKLEFFLAAGFSRAFLIRLLCKDPQIIKCSIQRRLSPNIDLVRFILGGDIEAVTSAIMGSTWILRRNPEMQILPNLKTLRQHGVTHDNVARIFLWYPRLVTQEPARFSKSVAFLKEIGPDPWKSTFVPALNVACGLTQATWERKIQLYQSLGWSLEETISAFKRSPMCMLHSEEKVRKIMGFCTENLKWGPAFLASRPTLLSLSFEKRIVPRYAVFSRLEKMGITGKNFSFSNVLISSESTFLKKYVFNFKDQAQELLQAYNDKLKLTAFQVDL
;
A
#
# COMPACT_ATOMS: atom_id res chain seq x y z
N MET A 1 4.26 4.94 -26.52
CA MET A 1 5.03 5.51 -25.38
C MET A 1 4.69 4.93 -24.01
N LEU A 2 3.48 4.39 -23.73
CA LEU A 2 3.15 3.78 -22.42
C LEU A 2 4.00 2.54 -22.04
N ARG A 3 4.37 1.69 -23.00
CA ARG A 3 5.15 0.45 -22.73
C ARG A 3 6.59 0.71 -22.25
N PHE A 4 7.16 1.88 -22.53
CA PHE A 4 8.53 2.22 -22.14
C PHE A 4 8.62 2.75 -20.69
N HIS A 5 7.52 3.25 -20.12
CA HIS A 5 7.48 3.73 -18.74
C HIS A 5 7.20 2.62 -17.71
N LEU A 6 6.61 1.48 -18.13
CA LEU A 6 6.36 0.33 -17.25
C LEU A 6 7.65 -0.40 -16.84
N ARG A 7 8.73 -0.34 -17.65
CA ARG A 7 10.04 -0.94 -17.30
C ARG A 7 10.83 -0.16 -16.26
N ASN A 8 10.60 1.15 -16.11
CA ASN A 8 11.30 2.00 -15.13
C ASN A 8 10.56 2.16 -13.80
N LEU A 9 9.33 1.67 -13.70
CA LEU A 9 8.56 1.59 -12.44
C LEU A 9 9.19 0.62 -11.42
N SER A 10 9.97 -0.37 -11.89
CA SER A 10 10.70 -1.32 -11.02
C SER A 10 11.84 -0.67 -10.23
N LEU A 11 12.37 0.47 -10.67
CA LEU A 11 13.50 1.14 -10.01
C LEU A 11 13.09 2.25 -9.03
N LEU A 12 11.88 2.82 -9.18
CA LEU A 12 11.33 3.80 -8.25
C LEU A 12 10.50 3.15 -7.12
N CYS A 13 10.04 1.91 -7.30
CA CYS A 13 9.34 1.16 -6.24
C CYS A 13 10.28 0.58 -5.16
N VAL A 14 11.61 0.57 -5.37
CA VAL A 14 12.57 -0.09 -4.46
C VAL A 14 13.15 0.84 -3.37
N ALA A 15 12.85 2.14 -3.38
CA ALA A 15 13.40 3.10 -2.39
C ALA A 15 12.36 3.76 -1.45
N GLY A 16 11.08 3.41 -1.56
CA GLY A 16 10.01 3.97 -0.70
C GLY A 16 8.85 3.02 -0.43
N GLY A 17 9.03 1.73 -0.70
CA GLY A 17 8.02 0.68 -0.58
C GLY A 17 7.65 0.33 0.86
N ARG A 18 6.99 1.24 1.57
CA ARG A 18 5.83 0.86 2.38
C ARG A 18 4.63 1.50 1.71
N SER A 19 4.11 0.81 0.69
CA SER A 19 2.66 0.74 0.53
C SER A 19 2.06 0.56 1.93
N CYS A 20 0.94 1.20 2.21
CA CYS A 20 0.09 0.87 3.36
C CYS A 20 -0.41 -0.60 3.33
N GLU A 21 0.31 -1.53 2.70
CA GLU A 21 0.30 -2.96 2.97
C GLU A 21 0.60 -3.28 4.43
N GLY A 22 1.30 -2.42 5.19
CA GLY A 22 1.52 -2.64 6.63
C GLY A 22 0.21 -2.75 7.42
N PHE A 23 -0.80 -1.98 7.06
CA PHE A 23 -2.13 -2.06 7.67
C PHE A 23 -2.93 -3.26 7.15
N VAL A 24 -2.76 -3.67 5.88
CA VAL A 24 -3.46 -4.84 5.33
C VAL A 24 -2.83 -6.16 5.81
N ARG A 25 -1.51 -6.20 6.01
CA ARG A 25 -0.79 -7.36 6.56
C ARG A 25 -1.02 -7.53 8.05
N LEU A 26 -1.18 -6.45 8.82
CA LEU A 26 -1.62 -6.57 10.21
C LEU A 26 -3.02 -7.18 10.29
N PHE A 27 -3.96 -6.75 9.44
CA PHE A 27 -5.27 -7.42 9.35
C PHE A 27 -5.21 -8.86 8.80
N TYR A 28 -4.27 -9.20 7.91
CA TYR A 28 -4.12 -10.57 7.37
C TYR A 28 -3.46 -11.52 8.38
N ARG A 29 -2.45 -11.07 9.13
CA ARG A 29 -1.76 -11.89 10.15
C ARG A 29 -2.59 -12.02 11.43
N GLU A 30 -3.35 -10.99 11.78
CA GLU A 30 -4.21 -11.03 12.97
C GLU A 30 -5.42 -11.95 12.80
N ILE A 31 -5.87 -12.20 11.55
CA ILE A 31 -6.85 -13.25 11.22
C ILE A 31 -6.22 -14.66 11.32
N VAL A 32 -4.92 -14.80 11.00
CA VAL A 32 -4.21 -16.10 11.01
C VAL A 32 -3.71 -16.49 12.41
N CYS A 33 -3.50 -15.53 13.33
CA CYS A 33 -2.90 -15.80 14.64
C CYS A 33 -3.87 -15.88 15.84
N LYS A 34 -5.19 -15.76 15.67
CA LYS A 34 -6.16 -15.95 16.78
C LYS A 34 -6.76 -17.36 16.87
N THR A 35 -6.24 -18.32 16.10
CA THR A 35 -6.67 -19.71 16.18
C THR A 35 -5.75 -20.47 17.11
N LEU A 36 -6.09 -20.51 18.41
CA LEU A 36 -5.76 -21.58 19.36
C LEU A 36 -6.32 -21.16 20.74
N ASN A 37 -7.58 -21.54 21.01
CA ASN A 37 -7.99 -21.98 22.35
C ASN A 37 -9.34 -22.70 22.25
N PRO A 38 -9.49 -23.89 22.84
CA PRO A 38 -10.73 -24.63 22.84
C PRO A 38 -11.56 -24.24 24.07
N ASN A 39 -12.86 -24.07 23.85
CA ASN A 39 -13.99 -24.44 24.72
C ASN A 39 -15.06 -23.35 24.82
N THR A 40 -16.22 -23.65 24.25
CA THR A 40 -17.52 -23.65 24.95
C THR A 40 -18.59 -24.29 24.05
N SER A 41 -19.19 -25.36 24.57
CA SER A 41 -20.48 -25.96 24.18
C SER A 41 -21.63 -24.96 24.42
N SER A 42 -22.86 -25.04 23.92
CA SER A 42 -23.67 -26.05 23.24
C SER A 42 -24.86 -25.34 22.56
N ASN A 43 -25.00 -25.53 21.25
CA ASN A 43 -26.22 -25.65 20.44
C ASN A 43 -25.74 -25.53 18.99
N SER A 44 -25.92 -26.58 18.19
CA SER A 44 -25.36 -26.64 16.83
C SER A 44 -26.07 -25.62 15.94
N ASP A 45 -25.58 -24.39 15.92
CA ASP A 45 -25.97 -23.37 14.95
C ASP A 45 -25.79 -23.99 13.53
N PRO A 46 -26.90 -24.25 12.80
CA PRO A 46 -26.83 -24.92 11.49
C PRO A 46 -25.96 -24.15 10.50
N ILE A 47 -25.90 -22.82 10.63
CA ILE A 47 -25.07 -21.95 9.81
C ILE A 47 -23.60 -22.17 10.15
N ALA A 48 -23.25 -22.22 11.44
CA ALA A 48 -21.88 -22.50 11.86
C ALA A 48 -21.43 -23.91 11.47
N SER A 49 -22.30 -24.92 11.58
CA SER A 49 -22.02 -26.28 11.13
C SER A 49 -21.76 -26.35 9.62
N PHE A 50 -22.60 -25.72 8.79
CA PHE A 50 -22.38 -25.64 7.34
C PHE A 50 -21.06 -24.94 7.00
N LEU A 51 -20.82 -23.78 7.61
CA LEU A 51 -19.60 -22.99 7.40
C LEU A 51 -18.34 -23.78 7.77
N ARG A 52 -18.41 -24.61 8.81
CA ARG A 52 -17.32 -25.52 9.19
C ARG A 52 -17.15 -26.66 8.18
N ASN A 53 -18.21 -27.41 7.95
CA ASN A 53 -18.14 -28.69 7.24
C ASN A 53 -18.00 -28.52 5.73
N SER A 54 -18.79 -27.62 5.14
CA SER A 54 -18.86 -27.41 3.70
C SER A 54 -17.87 -26.35 3.20
N CYS A 55 -17.68 -25.28 3.98
CA CYS A 55 -16.76 -24.19 3.61
C CYS A 55 -15.36 -24.31 4.22
N GLY A 56 -15.11 -25.29 5.09
CA GLY A 56 -13.78 -25.55 5.66
C GLY A 56 -13.32 -24.56 6.73
N LEU A 57 -14.23 -23.86 7.40
CA LEU A 57 -13.88 -22.95 8.50
C LEU A 57 -13.54 -23.71 9.78
N SER A 58 -12.64 -23.13 10.60
CA SER A 58 -12.44 -23.63 11.96
C SER A 58 -13.71 -23.40 12.82
N PRO A 59 -13.92 -24.18 13.90
CA PRO A 59 -15.10 -24.02 14.75
C PRO A 59 -15.32 -22.58 15.25
N SER A 60 -14.26 -21.89 15.69
CA SER A 60 -14.34 -20.51 16.18
C SER A 60 -14.63 -19.50 15.06
N ALA A 61 -14.01 -19.66 13.89
CA ALA A 61 -14.24 -18.80 12.75
C ALA A 61 -15.67 -18.97 12.19
N ALA A 62 -16.18 -20.20 12.16
CA ALA A 62 -17.54 -20.50 11.74
C ALA A 62 -18.59 -19.84 12.63
N LEU A 63 -18.42 -19.88 13.96
CA LEU A 63 -19.32 -19.19 14.91
C LEU A 63 -19.30 -17.66 14.72
N THR A 64 -18.13 -17.09 14.51
CA THR A 64 -17.99 -15.63 14.28
C THR A 64 -18.63 -15.22 12.95
N ALA A 65 -18.41 -16.01 11.90
CA ALA A 65 -19.02 -15.83 10.59
C ALA A 65 -20.55 -15.96 10.64
N ALA A 66 -21.08 -16.96 11.35
CA ALA A 66 -22.52 -17.15 11.52
C ALA A 66 -23.19 -15.95 12.20
N LYS A 67 -22.60 -15.46 13.31
CA LYS A 67 -23.05 -14.23 14.00
C LYS A 67 -23.07 -13.02 13.06
N LYS A 68 -22.04 -12.87 12.22
CA LYS A 68 -21.93 -11.77 11.24
C LYS A 68 -23.01 -11.84 10.16
N ALA A 69 -23.42 -13.05 9.79
CA ALA A 69 -24.42 -13.25 8.75
C ALA A 69 -25.81 -12.79 9.21
N ASN A 70 -26.10 -12.88 10.52
CA ASN A 70 -27.39 -12.55 11.15
C ASN A 70 -28.58 -13.11 10.36
N LEU A 71 -28.48 -14.39 9.97
CA LEU A 71 -29.45 -15.05 9.10
C LEU A 71 -30.45 -15.85 9.95
N LYS A 72 -31.72 -15.81 9.55
CA LYS A 72 -32.81 -16.61 10.14
C LYS A 72 -33.07 -17.93 9.38
N ILE A 73 -32.13 -18.40 8.56
CA ILE A 73 -32.39 -19.39 7.50
C ILE A 73 -31.95 -20.79 7.93
N ALA A 74 -32.75 -21.79 7.57
CA ALA A 74 -32.49 -23.22 7.69
C ALA A 74 -31.35 -23.72 6.78
N ALA A 75 -30.94 -24.97 6.98
CA ALA A 75 -29.86 -25.64 6.25
C ALA A 75 -29.91 -25.41 4.74
N LYS A 76 -28.75 -25.08 4.15
CA LYS A 76 -28.59 -24.88 2.72
C LYS A 76 -27.61 -25.90 2.14
N ASP A 77 -27.79 -26.23 0.88
CA ASP A 77 -26.94 -27.16 0.15
C ASP A 77 -25.56 -26.57 -0.20
N ASP A 78 -24.68 -27.44 -0.68
CA ASP A 78 -23.31 -27.10 -1.09
C ASP A 78 -23.26 -26.45 -2.48
N SER A 79 -24.38 -26.00 -3.06
CA SER A 79 -24.46 -25.55 -4.45
C SER A 79 -23.52 -24.38 -4.77
N VAL A 80 -23.39 -23.41 -3.86
CA VAL A 80 -22.44 -22.29 -4.00
C VAL A 80 -21.00 -22.78 -3.87
N VAL A 81 -20.72 -23.75 -3.00
CA VAL A 81 -19.40 -24.35 -2.82
C VAL A 81 -18.99 -25.09 -4.10
N HIS A 82 -19.88 -25.91 -4.66
CA HIS A 82 -19.65 -26.61 -5.93
C HIS A 82 -19.42 -25.63 -7.07
N LEU A 83 -20.26 -24.60 -7.21
CA LEU A 83 -20.04 -23.56 -8.21
C LEU A 83 -18.65 -22.94 -8.07
N LEU A 84 -18.22 -22.55 -6.87
CA LEU A 84 -16.88 -21.96 -6.69
C LEU A 84 -15.77 -22.96 -7.06
N LYS A 85 -15.91 -24.25 -6.73
CA LYS A 85 -14.97 -25.29 -7.16
C LYS A 85 -14.89 -25.44 -8.68
N ASP A 86 -16.02 -25.33 -9.40
CA ASP A 86 -16.05 -25.38 -10.88
C ASP A 86 -15.25 -24.23 -11.52
N TYR A 87 -15.12 -23.09 -10.83
CA TYR A 87 -14.29 -21.96 -11.24
C TYR A 87 -12.84 -22.05 -10.75
N GLY A 88 -12.48 -23.13 -10.05
CA GLY A 88 -11.12 -23.44 -9.59
C GLY A 88 -10.78 -22.94 -8.19
N PHE A 89 -11.76 -22.59 -7.37
CA PHE A 89 -11.50 -22.25 -5.97
C PHE A 89 -11.17 -23.50 -5.16
N ASP A 90 -10.07 -23.46 -4.40
CA ASP A 90 -9.74 -24.49 -3.43
C ASP A 90 -10.50 -24.30 -2.09
N GLY A 91 -10.42 -25.31 -1.21
CA GLY A 91 -11.10 -25.26 0.09
C GLY A 91 -10.66 -24.10 0.98
N ALA A 92 -9.38 -23.73 0.96
CA ALA A 92 -8.86 -22.62 1.76
C ALA A 92 -9.36 -21.26 1.25
N GLN A 93 -9.46 -21.09 -0.06
CA GLN A 93 -9.99 -19.90 -0.71
C GLN A 93 -11.50 -19.75 -0.46
N ILE A 94 -12.25 -20.85 -0.50
CA ILE A 94 -13.67 -20.88 -0.13
C ILE A 94 -13.85 -20.49 1.34
N ALA A 95 -13.02 -21.03 2.25
CA ALA A 95 -13.03 -20.65 3.66
C ALA A 95 -12.79 -19.14 3.85
N ILE A 96 -11.82 -18.55 3.13
CA ILE A 96 -11.56 -17.10 3.17
C ILE A 96 -12.80 -16.29 2.75
N VAL A 97 -13.45 -16.70 1.65
CA VAL A 97 -14.67 -16.04 1.16
C VAL A 97 -15.81 -16.16 2.18
N ALA A 98 -16.00 -17.35 2.75
CA ALA A 98 -17.01 -17.65 3.75
C ALA A 98 -16.82 -16.84 5.05
N ALA A 99 -15.59 -16.73 5.54
CA ALA A 99 -15.27 -15.91 6.72
C ALA A 99 -15.61 -14.42 6.49
N LYS A 100 -15.30 -13.89 5.30
CA LYS A 100 -15.49 -12.48 4.99
C LYS A 100 -16.94 -12.14 4.67
N PHE A 101 -17.64 -13.00 3.94
CA PHE A 101 -19.00 -12.74 3.46
C PHE A 101 -19.86 -14.01 3.48
N PRO A 102 -20.24 -14.48 4.68
CA PRO A 102 -20.96 -15.75 4.86
C PRO A 102 -22.31 -15.75 4.15
N SER A 103 -23.00 -14.60 4.13
CA SER A 103 -24.31 -14.47 3.45
C SER A 103 -24.28 -14.76 1.95
N LEU A 104 -23.10 -14.82 1.31
CA LEU A 104 -22.98 -15.29 -0.08
C LEU A 104 -23.56 -16.70 -0.23
N PHE A 105 -23.17 -17.59 0.69
CA PHE A 105 -23.53 -19.01 0.65
C PHE A 105 -25.01 -19.19 0.94
N PHE A 106 -25.61 -18.37 1.81
CA PHE A 106 -26.99 -18.52 2.25
C PHE A 106 -28.02 -17.72 1.44
N ASN A 107 -27.71 -16.49 1.03
CA ASN A 107 -28.70 -15.58 0.44
C ASN A 107 -28.57 -15.38 -1.07
N SER A 108 -27.59 -16.03 -1.71
CA SER A 108 -27.37 -15.89 -3.16
C SER A 108 -27.77 -17.16 -3.89
N HIS A 109 -28.35 -17.00 -5.07
CA HIS A 109 -28.61 -18.12 -5.97
C HIS A 109 -27.36 -18.35 -6.84
N PRO A 110 -26.78 -19.56 -6.87
CA PRO A 110 -25.53 -19.82 -7.60
C PRO A 110 -25.64 -19.42 -9.07
N GLU A 111 -26.64 -19.95 -9.78
CA GLU A 111 -26.83 -19.70 -11.21
C GLU A 111 -27.31 -18.29 -11.58
N ARG A 112 -28.19 -17.69 -10.78
CA ARG A 112 -28.82 -16.40 -11.13
C ARG A 112 -28.05 -15.19 -10.59
N SER A 113 -27.35 -15.34 -9.48
CA SER A 113 -26.70 -14.22 -8.79
C SER A 113 -25.19 -14.25 -8.94
N ILE A 114 -24.55 -15.42 -8.81
CA ILE A 114 -23.09 -15.55 -8.73
C ILE A 114 -22.50 -15.80 -10.12
N ARG A 115 -22.94 -16.87 -10.80
CA ARG A 115 -22.41 -17.27 -12.11
C ARG A 115 -22.33 -16.13 -13.13
N PRO A 116 -23.37 -15.27 -13.30
CA PRO A 116 -23.31 -14.20 -14.29
C PRO A 116 -22.21 -13.18 -14.00
N LYS A 117 -21.79 -13.03 -12.73
CA LYS A 117 -20.74 -12.09 -12.33
C LYS A 117 -19.37 -12.69 -12.63
N LEU A 118 -19.19 -13.98 -12.35
CA LEU A 118 -17.97 -14.72 -12.69
C LEU A 118 -17.77 -14.72 -14.21
N GLU A 119 -18.80 -15.10 -14.97
CA GLU A 119 -18.78 -15.11 -16.43
C GLU A 119 -18.53 -13.72 -17.01
N PHE A 120 -19.12 -12.67 -16.44
CA PHE A 120 -18.83 -11.30 -16.87
C PHE A 120 -17.34 -10.96 -16.74
N PHE A 121 -16.66 -11.30 -15.64
CA PHE A 121 -15.23 -11.06 -15.50
C PHE A 121 -14.42 -11.89 -16.51
N LEU A 122 -14.77 -13.16 -16.73
CA LEU A 122 -14.08 -14.01 -17.71
C LEU A 122 -14.26 -13.49 -19.14
N ALA A 123 -15.48 -13.13 -19.53
CA ALA A 123 -15.79 -12.54 -20.83
C ALA A 123 -15.11 -11.18 -21.04
N ALA A 124 -14.90 -10.43 -19.95
CA ALA A 124 -14.09 -9.22 -19.98
C ALA A 124 -12.58 -9.52 -20.14
N GLY A 125 -12.13 -10.77 -20.16
CA GLY A 125 -10.72 -11.14 -20.36
C GLY A 125 -9.89 -11.23 -19.09
N PHE A 126 -10.51 -11.26 -17.91
CA PHE A 126 -9.79 -11.54 -16.66
C PHE A 126 -9.59 -13.05 -16.47
N SER A 127 -8.43 -13.45 -15.93
CA SER A 127 -8.15 -14.86 -15.66
C SER A 127 -8.91 -15.39 -14.45
N ARG A 128 -9.14 -16.72 -14.42
CA ARG A 128 -9.69 -17.41 -13.22
C ARG A 128 -8.84 -17.16 -11.98
N ALA A 129 -7.51 -17.17 -12.11
CA ALA A 129 -6.59 -16.88 -11.01
C ALA A 129 -6.79 -15.45 -10.45
N PHE A 130 -7.01 -14.45 -11.31
CA PHE A 130 -7.36 -13.11 -10.87
C PHE A 130 -8.71 -13.07 -10.15
N LEU A 131 -9.74 -13.72 -10.72
CA LEU A 131 -11.08 -13.77 -10.16
C LEU A 131 -11.09 -14.36 -8.73
N ILE A 132 -10.35 -15.46 -8.53
CA ILE A 132 -10.15 -16.07 -7.22
C ILE A 132 -9.53 -15.07 -6.24
N ARG A 133 -8.41 -14.45 -6.62
CA ARG A 133 -7.73 -13.44 -5.78
C ARG A 133 -8.64 -12.26 -5.44
N LEU A 134 -9.45 -11.80 -6.41
CA LEU A 134 -10.37 -10.69 -6.25
C LEU A 134 -11.47 -11.03 -5.23
N LEU A 135 -12.10 -12.20 -5.35
CA LEU A 135 -13.17 -12.62 -4.44
C LEU A 135 -12.65 -12.99 -3.05
N CYS A 136 -11.47 -13.60 -2.93
CA CYS A 136 -10.82 -13.77 -1.63
C CYS A 136 -10.52 -12.42 -0.98
N LYS A 137 -10.22 -11.38 -1.76
CA LYS A 137 -9.96 -10.03 -1.24
C LYS A 137 -11.25 -9.32 -0.81
N ASP A 138 -12.24 -9.24 -1.70
CA ASP A 138 -13.51 -8.55 -1.49
C ASP A 138 -14.69 -9.30 -2.14
N PRO A 139 -15.29 -10.28 -1.43
CA PRO A 139 -16.39 -11.06 -1.97
C PRO A 139 -17.70 -10.27 -2.12
N GLN A 140 -17.78 -9.03 -1.60
CA GLN A 140 -18.99 -8.20 -1.77
C GLN A 140 -19.16 -7.69 -3.21
N ILE A 141 -18.14 -7.82 -4.05
CA ILE A 141 -18.20 -7.48 -5.48
C ILE A 141 -19.34 -8.24 -6.20
N ILE A 142 -19.66 -9.46 -5.76
CA ILE A 142 -20.76 -10.26 -6.34
C ILE A 142 -22.13 -9.58 -6.18
N LYS A 143 -22.31 -8.70 -5.19
CA LYS A 143 -23.55 -7.91 -5.02
C LYS A 143 -23.65 -6.72 -5.98
N CYS A 144 -22.58 -6.37 -6.69
CA CYS A 144 -22.60 -5.22 -7.57
C CYS A 144 -23.33 -5.53 -8.89
N SER A 145 -24.15 -4.58 -9.34
CA SER A 145 -24.79 -4.64 -10.67
C SER A 145 -23.71 -4.64 -11.75
N ILE A 146 -23.82 -5.53 -12.74
CA ILE A 146 -22.91 -5.53 -13.89
C ILE A 146 -23.03 -4.18 -14.63
N GLN A 147 -24.26 -3.79 -14.96
CA GLN A 147 -24.55 -2.64 -15.83
C GLN A 147 -24.29 -1.30 -15.14
N ARG A 148 -24.66 -1.17 -13.85
CA ARG A 148 -24.56 0.12 -13.14
C ARG A 148 -23.23 0.31 -12.40
N ARG A 149 -22.43 -0.74 -12.25
CA ARG A 149 -21.20 -0.70 -11.43
C ARG A 149 -20.03 -1.37 -12.11
N LEU A 150 -20.09 -2.69 -12.32
CA LEU A 150 -18.89 -3.44 -12.70
C LEU A 150 -18.38 -3.04 -14.10
N SER A 151 -19.25 -3.05 -15.12
CA SER A 151 -18.86 -2.69 -16.49
C SER A 151 -18.34 -1.27 -16.59
N PRO A 152 -19.11 -0.23 -16.17
CA PRO A 152 -18.63 1.14 -16.36
C PRO A 152 -17.33 1.45 -15.61
N ASN A 153 -17.13 0.86 -14.43
CA ASN A 153 -15.88 1.04 -13.69
C ASN A 153 -14.70 0.31 -14.35
N ILE A 154 -14.90 -0.90 -14.87
CA ILE A 154 -13.85 -1.64 -15.61
C ILE A 154 -13.48 -0.90 -16.90
N ASP A 155 -14.48 -0.44 -17.64
CA ASP A 155 -14.29 0.32 -18.88
C ASP A 155 -13.54 1.63 -18.61
N LEU A 156 -13.88 2.33 -17.52
CA LEU A 156 -13.17 3.52 -17.08
C LEU A 156 -11.69 3.22 -16.73
N VAL A 157 -11.43 2.17 -15.95
CA VAL A 157 -10.05 1.81 -15.57
C VAL A 157 -9.25 1.42 -16.81
N ARG A 158 -9.85 0.69 -17.76
CA ARG A 158 -9.22 0.36 -19.05
C ARG A 158 -8.89 1.60 -19.85
N PHE A 159 -9.84 2.52 -19.96
CA PHE A 159 -9.65 3.76 -20.68
C PHE A 159 -8.48 4.57 -20.10
N ILE A 160 -8.42 4.72 -18.77
CA ILE A 160 -7.34 5.45 -18.10
C ILE A 160 -5.98 4.76 -18.24
N LEU A 161 -5.94 3.43 -18.26
CA LEU A 161 -4.70 2.65 -18.30
C LEU A 161 -4.32 2.14 -19.69
N GLY A 162 -5.00 2.63 -20.74
CA GLY A 162 -4.70 2.27 -22.13
C GLY A 162 -4.99 0.80 -22.48
N GLY A 163 -5.89 0.14 -21.75
CA GLY A 163 -6.35 -1.23 -22.03
C GLY A 163 -5.41 -2.36 -21.59
N ASP A 164 -4.29 -2.06 -20.92
CA ASP A 164 -3.37 -3.09 -20.39
C ASP A 164 -4.05 -3.87 -19.24
N ILE A 165 -4.34 -5.15 -19.49
CA ILE A 165 -5.05 -6.01 -18.53
C ILE A 165 -4.28 -6.17 -17.21
N GLU A 166 -2.94 -6.20 -17.23
CA GLU A 166 -2.14 -6.35 -16.01
C GLU A 166 -2.12 -5.05 -15.19
N ALA A 167 -2.12 -3.91 -15.87
CA ALA A 167 -2.28 -2.62 -15.22
C ALA A 167 -3.68 -2.49 -14.58
N VAL A 168 -4.72 -2.92 -15.29
CA VAL A 168 -6.11 -2.90 -14.82
C VAL A 168 -6.29 -3.84 -13.62
N THR A 169 -5.78 -5.07 -13.68
CA THR A 169 -5.83 -6.03 -12.55
C THR A 169 -5.11 -5.45 -11.34
N SER A 170 -3.94 -4.84 -11.54
CA SER A 170 -3.16 -4.20 -10.48
C SER A 170 -3.91 -3.04 -9.83
N ALA A 171 -4.54 -2.16 -10.60
CA ALA A 171 -5.32 -1.04 -10.09
C ALA A 171 -6.54 -1.50 -9.28
N ILE A 172 -7.31 -2.47 -9.81
CA ILE A 172 -8.46 -3.07 -9.11
C ILE A 172 -8.01 -3.73 -7.81
N MET A 173 -6.89 -4.46 -7.84
CA MET A 173 -6.35 -5.09 -6.64
C MET A 173 -5.78 -4.06 -5.66
N GLY A 174 -5.28 -2.91 -6.10
CA GLY A 174 -4.90 -1.82 -5.21
C GLY A 174 -6.09 -1.28 -4.41
N SER A 175 -7.28 -1.23 -5.01
CA SER A 175 -8.53 -0.90 -4.31
C SER A 175 -9.77 -1.46 -5.00
N THR A 176 -10.36 -2.50 -4.40
CA THR A 176 -11.61 -3.12 -4.88
C THR A 176 -12.81 -2.18 -4.82
N TRP A 177 -12.71 -1.08 -4.06
CA TRP A 177 -13.73 -0.04 -4.00
C TRP A 177 -14.02 0.59 -5.36
N ILE A 178 -13.06 0.62 -6.28
CA ILE A 178 -13.27 1.11 -7.65
C ILE A 178 -14.45 0.36 -8.31
N LEU A 179 -14.59 -0.94 -8.09
CA LEU A 179 -15.68 -1.73 -8.68
C LEU A 179 -17.02 -1.53 -7.97
N ARG A 180 -17.00 -1.06 -6.73
CA ARG A 180 -18.19 -0.96 -5.86
C ARG A 180 -18.83 0.42 -5.85
N ARG A 181 -18.05 1.46 -6.12
CA ARG A 181 -18.52 2.85 -6.09
C ARG A 181 -19.30 3.20 -7.35
N ASN A 182 -20.21 4.17 -7.21
CA ASN A 182 -20.92 4.72 -8.36
C ASN A 182 -19.90 5.53 -9.17
N PRO A 183 -19.62 5.20 -10.44
CA PRO A 183 -18.70 5.99 -11.25
C PRO A 183 -19.16 7.45 -11.34
N GLU A 184 -20.45 7.71 -11.59
CA GLU A 184 -21.00 9.05 -11.79
C GLU A 184 -20.99 9.91 -10.52
N MET A 185 -21.31 9.30 -9.38
CA MET A 185 -21.43 10.06 -8.11
C MET A 185 -20.11 10.17 -7.34
N GLN A 186 -19.09 9.37 -7.67
CA GLN A 186 -17.87 9.27 -6.87
C GLN A 186 -16.60 9.45 -7.71
N ILE A 187 -16.42 8.63 -8.76
CA ILE A 187 -15.13 8.59 -9.47
C ILE A 187 -15.01 9.72 -10.49
N LEU A 188 -16.01 9.89 -11.37
CA LEU A 188 -16.00 10.89 -12.43
C LEU A 188 -15.90 12.33 -11.91
N PRO A 189 -16.56 12.73 -10.79
CA PRO A 189 -16.36 14.05 -10.19
C PRO A 189 -14.89 14.28 -9.80
N ASN A 190 -14.23 13.29 -9.19
CA ASN A 190 -12.82 13.40 -8.82
C ASN A 190 -11.90 13.52 -10.04
N LEU A 191 -12.19 12.77 -11.11
CA LEU A 191 -11.46 12.91 -12.38
C LEU A 191 -11.66 14.28 -13.02
N LYS A 192 -12.88 14.82 -12.96
CA LYS A 192 -13.19 16.18 -13.42
C LYS A 192 -12.38 17.21 -12.63
N THR A 193 -12.32 17.09 -11.31
CA THR A 193 -11.51 17.97 -10.45
C THR A 193 -10.03 17.91 -10.84
N LEU A 194 -9.46 16.72 -11.03
CA LEU A 194 -8.07 16.56 -11.47
C LEU A 194 -7.82 17.26 -12.82
N ARG A 195 -8.72 17.05 -13.79
CA ARG A 195 -8.62 17.67 -15.12
C ARG A 195 -8.70 19.20 -15.04
N GLN A 196 -9.61 19.74 -14.24
CA GLN A 196 -9.77 21.19 -14.04
C GLN A 196 -8.52 21.84 -13.42
N HIS A 197 -7.72 21.07 -12.68
CA HIS A 197 -6.47 21.52 -12.06
C HIS A 197 -5.22 21.20 -12.92
N GLY A 198 -5.42 20.81 -14.19
CA GLY A 198 -4.31 20.59 -15.14
C GLY A 198 -3.51 19.32 -14.88
N VAL A 199 -4.04 18.36 -14.10
CA VAL A 199 -3.35 17.09 -13.87
C VAL A 199 -3.31 16.28 -15.16
N THR A 200 -2.10 15.84 -15.54
CA THR A 200 -1.88 15.12 -16.80
C THR A 200 -2.52 13.74 -16.80
N HIS A 201 -2.82 13.22 -18.00
CA HIS A 201 -3.30 11.84 -18.14
C HIS A 201 -2.33 10.81 -17.55
N ASP A 202 -1.01 11.01 -17.68
CA ASP A 202 0.01 10.15 -17.08
C ASP A 202 -0.04 10.16 -15.55
N ASN A 203 -0.20 11.34 -14.93
CA ASN A 203 -0.37 11.44 -13.48
C ASN A 203 -1.72 10.84 -13.02
N VAL A 204 -2.79 10.97 -13.81
CA VAL A 204 -4.06 10.28 -13.53
C VAL A 204 -3.88 8.76 -13.58
N ALA A 205 -3.21 8.22 -14.60
CA ALA A 205 -2.90 6.79 -14.69
C ALA A 205 -2.07 6.31 -13.49
N ARG A 206 -1.06 7.10 -13.06
CA ARG A 206 -0.28 6.83 -11.83
C ARG A 206 -1.14 6.82 -10.57
N ILE A 207 -2.16 7.68 -10.47
CA ILE A 207 -3.11 7.65 -9.34
C ILE A 207 -3.84 6.30 -9.30
N PHE A 208 -4.33 5.80 -10.43
CA PHE A 208 -5.01 4.49 -10.49
C PHE A 208 -4.08 3.34 -10.13
N LEU A 209 -2.81 3.40 -10.52
CA LEU A 209 -1.84 2.34 -10.25
C LEU A 209 -1.31 2.35 -8.81
N TRP A 210 -0.98 3.53 -8.28
CA TRP A 210 -0.28 3.65 -7.00
C TRP A 210 -1.25 3.90 -5.83
N TYR A 211 -2.29 4.70 -6.05
CA TYR A 211 -3.22 5.13 -5.01
C TYR A 211 -4.69 5.09 -5.47
N PRO A 212 -5.20 3.94 -5.96
CA PRO A 212 -6.56 3.84 -6.52
C PRO A 212 -7.68 4.21 -5.54
N ARG A 213 -7.40 4.24 -4.23
CA ARG A 213 -8.35 4.73 -3.22
C ARG A 213 -8.67 6.21 -3.36
N LEU A 214 -7.76 7.02 -3.89
CA LEU A 214 -7.92 8.48 -3.99
C LEU A 214 -9.12 8.84 -4.87
N VAL A 215 -9.26 8.20 -6.03
CA VAL A 215 -10.37 8.47 -6.95
C VAL A 215 -11.73 7.97 -6.44
N THR A 216 -11.72 7.15 -5.38
CA THR A 216 -12.94 6.66 -4.72
C THR A 216 -13.31 7.40 -3.44
N GLN A 217 -12.56 8.46 -3.09
CA GLN A 217 -12.92 9.34 -1.98
C GLN A 217 -14.16 10.17 -2.31
N GLU A 218 -14.82 10.64 -1.26
CA GLU A 218 -15.94 11.57 -1.38
C GLU A 218 -15.51 12.83 -2.16
N PRO A 219 -16.27 13.26 -3.19
CA PRO A 219 -15.88 14.38 -4.06
C PRO A 219 -15.61 15.69 -3.33
N ALA A 220 -16.40 16.04 -2.31
CA ALA A 220 -16.21 17.27 -1.55
C ALA A 220 -14.86 17.28 -0.82
N ARG A 221 -14.51 16.16 -0.15
CA ARG A 221 -13.23 16.00 0.53
C ARG A 221 -12.06 15.99 -0.46
N PHE A 222 -12.19 15.25 -1.55
CA PHE A 222 -11.16 15.16 -2.58
C PHE A 222 -10.87 16.54 -3.20
N SER A 223 -11.90 17.32 -3.52
CA SER A 223 -11.77 18.66 -4.08
C SER A 223 -11.04 19.62 -3.13
N LYS A 224 -11.30 19.54 -1.82
CA LYS A 224 -10.57 20.34 -0.81
C LYS A 224 -9.07 20.01 -0.82
N SER A 225 -8.71 18.73 -0.89
CA SER A 225 -7.29 18.33 -0.97
C SER A 225 -6.60 18.80 -2.24
N VAL A 226 -7.29 18.77 -3.39
CA VAL A 226 -6.72 19.29 -4.66
C VAL A 226 -6.56 20.81 -4.60
N ALA A 227 -7.54 21.54 -4.07
CA ALA A 227 -7.45 22.99 -3.89
C ALA A 227 -6.29 23.38 -2.95
N PHE A 228 -6.14 22.69 -1.83
CA PHE A 228 -5.01 22.86 -0.92
C PHE A 228 -3.66 22.68 -1.61
N LEU A 229 -3.52 21.69 -2.51
CA LEU A 229 -2.27 21.52 -3.27
C LEU A 229 -2.03 22.63 -4.28
N LYS A 230 -3.08 23.25 -4.83
CA LYS A 230 -2.97 24.41 -5.70
C LYS A 230 -2.35 25.60 -4.96
N GLU A 231 -2.69 25.78 -3.69
CA GLU A 231 -2.12 26.83 -2.84
C GLU A 231 -0.68 26.52 -2.43
N ILE A 232 -0.40 25.28 -2.03
CA ILE A 232 0.95 24.92 -1.56
C ILE A 232 1.94 24.84 -2.72
N GLY A 233 1.54 24.41 -3.92
CA GLY A 233 2.34 24.53 -5.14
C GLY A 233 3.25 23.37 -5.55
N PRO A 234 2.96 22.07 -5.28
CA PRO A 234 3.47 21.01 -6.14
C PRO A 234 2.89 21.16 -7.55
N ASP A 235 3.77 21.23 -8.52
CA ASP A 235 3.41 21.35 -9.93
C ASP A 235 2.61 20.10 -10.39
N PRO A 236 1.37 20.25 -10.92
CA PRO A 236 0.52 19.15 -11.34
C PRO A 236 1.08 18.33 -12.51
N TRP A 237 2.07 18.85 -13.23
CA TRP A 237 2.78 18.19 -14.32
C TRP A 237 3.91 17.27 -13.81
N LYS A 238 4.42 17.50 -12.59
CA LYS A 238 5.51 16.70 -12.02
C LYS A 238 5.00 15.41 -11.40
N SER A 239 5.85 14.37 -11.42
CA SER A 239 5.54 13.07 -10.80
C SER A 239 5.32 13.17 -9.28
N THR A 240 5.87 14.20 -8.63
CA THR A 240 5.71 14.46 -7.20
C THR A 240 4.29 14.87 -6.81
N PHE A 241 3.46 15.31 -7.78
CA PHE A 241 2.07 15.65 -7.53
C PHE A 241 1.27 14.46 -6.99
N VAL A 242 1.48 13.26 -7.54
CA VAL A 242 0.69 12.07 -7.16
C VAL A 242 0.94 11.65 -5.69
N PRO A 243 2.20 11.55 -5.20
CA PRO A 243 2.47 11.43 -3.78
C PRO A 243 1.95 12.61 -2.95
N ALA A 244 2.03 13.85 -3.44
CA ALA A 244 1.50 15.02 -2.73
C ALA A 244 -0.01 14.93 -2.50
N LEU A 245 -0.75 14.51 -3.54
CA LEU A 245 -2.18 14.28 -3.46
C LEU A 245 -2.53 13.17 -2.47
N ASN A 246 -1.75 12.08 -2.47
CA ASN A 246 -1.93 11.02 -1.48
C ASN A 246 -1.78 11.53 -0.04
N VAL A 247 -0.79 12.40 0.23
CA VAL A 247 -0.61 13.02 1.55
C VAL A 247 -1.76 13.96 1.89
N ALA A 248 -2.13 14.87 0.98
CA ALA A 248 -3.18 15.85 1.19
C ALA A 248 -4.56 15.20 1.42
N CYS A 249 -4.85 14.09 0.75
CA CYS A 249 -6.09 13.33 0.95
C CYS A 249 -6.07 12.45 2.22
N GLY A 250 -4.86 12.02 2.63
CA GLY A 250 -4.66 11.07 3.72
C GLY A 250 -4.62 11.70 5.12
N LEU A 251 -4.17 12.95 5.24
CA LEU A 251 -3.99 13.62 6.52
C LEU A 251 -5.13 14.60 6.83
N THR A 252 -5.45 14.74 8.12
CA THR A 252 -6.33 15.80 8.61
C THR A 252 -5.56 17.11 8.78
N GLN A 253 -6.26 18.24 8.82
CA GLN A 253 -5.66 19.55 9.08
C GLN A 253 -4.85 19.57 10.39
N ALA A 254 -5.42 19.05 11.49
CA ALA A 254 -4.71 18.95 12.77
C ALA A 254 -3.42 18.10 12.67
N THR A 255 -3.42 17.05 11.84
CA THR A 255 -2.19 16.26 11.62
C THR A 255 -1.14 17.05 10.85
N TRP A 256 -1.56 17.83 9.85
CA TRP A 256 -0.68 18.73 9.10
C TRP A 256 -0.03 19.77 10.01
N GLU A 257 -0.81 20.46 10.83
CA GLU A 257 -0.34 21.47 11.79
C GLU A 257 0.65 20.86 12.78
N ARG A 258 0.30 19.70 13.36
CA ARG A 258 1.19 18.95 14.26
C ARG A 258 2.52 18.58 13.59
N LYS A 259 2.49 18.19 12.30
CA LYS A 259 3.72 17.90 11.54
C LYS A 259 4.57 19.13 11.28
N ILE A 260 3.95 20.27 10.97
CA ILE A 260 4.66 21.53 10.79
C ILE A 260 5.34 21.93 12.12
N GLN A 261 4.62 21.87 13.24
CA GLN A 261 5.16 22.15 14.57
C GLN A 261 6.31 21.21 14.94
N LEU A 262 6.21 19.92 14.60
CA LEU A 262 7.31 18.97 14.76
C LEU A 262 8.56 19.44 14.01
N TYR A 263 8.46 19.77 12.73
CA TYR A 263 9.60 20.21 11.94
C TYR A 263 10.18 21.54 12.44
N GLN A 264 9.34 22.47 12.86
CA GLN A 264 9.76 23.71 13.52
C GLN A 264 10.54 23.45 14.81
N SER A 265 10.08 22.52 15.65
CA SER A 265 10.80 22.10 16.86
C SER A 265 12.16 21.45 16.57
N LEU A 266 12.38 21.01 15.32
CA LEU A 266 13.62 20.40 14.84
C LEU A 266 14.46 21.38 13.99
N GLY A 267 14.09 22.67 14.00
CA GLY A 267 14.84 23.76 13.38
C GLY A 267 14.51 24.05 11.93
N TRP A 268 13.44 23.51 11.36
CA TRP A 268 12.97 23.91 10.02
C TRP A 268 12.08 25.15 10.09
N SER A 269 12.25 26.08 9.16
CA SER A 269 11.25 27.12 8.95
C SER A 269 9.98 26.55 8.28
N LEU A 270 8.89 27.34 8.28
CA LEU A 270 7.68 26.98 7.54
C LEU A 270 7.99 26.83 6.04
N GLU A 271 8.78 27.74 5.47
CA GLU A 271 9.18 27.73 4.06
C GLU A 271 10.01 26.48 3.72
N GLU A 272 10.96 26.13 4.59
CA GLU A 272 11.77 24.91 4.46
C GLU A 272 10.89 23.66 4.51
N THR A 273 9.90 23.63 5.40
CA THR A 273 8.94 22.52 5.51
C THR A 273 8.10 22.39 4.24
N ILE A 274 7.59 23.50 3.70
CA ILE A 274 6.85 23.51 2.43
C ILE A 274 7.75 23.07 1.26
N SER A 275 8.98 23.56 1.23
CA SER A 275 9.99 23.21 0.23
C SER A 275 10.36 21.72 0.28
N ALA A 276 10.49 21.16 1.48
CA ALA A 276 10.70 19.75 1.73
C ALA A 276 9.50 18.90 1.25
N PHE A 277 8.28 19.31 1.59
CA PHE A 277 7.06 18.66 1.13
C PHE A 277 6.97 18.63 -0.40
N LYS A 278 7.25 19.74 -1.09
CA LYS A 278 7.25 19.80 -2.57
C LYS A 278 8.24 18.81 -3.21
N ARG A 279 9.40 18.60 -2.59
CA ARG A 279 10.43 17.66 -3.08
C ARG A 279 10.10 16.20 -2.77
N SER A 280 9.63 15.91 -1.56
CA SER A 280 9.32 14.56 -1.12
C SER A 280 8.12 14.57 -0.18
N PRO A 281 6.88 14.57 -0.72
CA PRO A 281 5.67 14.68 0.09
C PRO A 281 5.55 13.67 1.22
N MET A 282 6.12 12.48 1.02
CA MET A 282 6.15 11.39 1.99
C MET A 282 6.79 11.77 3.33
N CYS A 283 7.58 12.86 3.42
CA CYS A 283 8.11 13.35 4.70
C CYS A 283 6.99 13.63 5.71
N MET A 284 5.79 13.99 5.26
CA MET A 284 4.65 14.27 6.14
C MET A 284 3.98 13.01 6.71
N LEU A 285 4.29 11.82 6.19
CA LEU A 285 3.64 10.56 6.57
C LEU A 285 4.43 9.71 7.58
N HIS A 286 5.71 10.03 7.82
CA HIS A 286 6.52 9.27 8.79
C HIS A 286 6.07 9.55 10.22
N SER A 287 6.29 8.60 11.15
CA SER A 287 6.02 8.84 12.57
C SER A 287 6.92 9.94 13.13
N GLU A 288 6.46 10.65 14.16
CA GLU A 288 7.26 11.71 14.79
C GLU A 288 8.54 11.15 15.40
N GLU A 289 8.44 9.99 16.05
CA GLU A 289 9.57 9.24 16.59
C GLU A 289 10.64 8.99 15.53
N LYS A 290 10.24 8.47 14.35
CA LYS A 290 11.18 8.21 13.26
C LYS A 290 11.85 9.50 12.79
N VAL A 291 11.09 10.57 12.62
CA VAL A 291 11.62 11.87 12.19
C VAL A 291 12.64 12.39 13.22
N ARG A 292 12.29 12.40 14.51
CA ARG A 292 13.19 12.83 15.59
C ARG A 292 14.46 11.98 15.63
N LYS A 293 14.33 10.66 15.52
CA LYS A 293 15.47 9.73 15.53
C LYS A 293 16.45 10.00 14.38
N ILE A 294 15.94 10.16 13.16
CA ILE A 294 16.79 10.42 11.98
C ILE A 294 17.42 11.81 12.07
N MET A 295 16.62 12.84 12.40
CA MET A 295 17.09 14.22 12.52
C MET A 295 18.16 14.35 13.61
N GLY A 296 17.90 13.81 14.80
CA GLY A 296 18.84 13.81 15.93
C GLY A 296 20.16 13.14 15.58
N PHE A 297 20.11 11.94 15.00
CA PHE A 297 21.32 11.26 14.52
C PHE A 297 22.11 12.08 13.50
N CYS A 298 21.44 12.72 12.54
CA CYS A 298 22.13 13.53 11.53
C CYS A 298 22.78 14.78 12.15
N THR A 299 22.11 15.42 13.09
CA THR A 299 22.65 16.60 13.80
C THR A 299 23.81 16.20 14.72
N GLU A 300 23.65 15.14 15.50
CA GLU A 300 24.62 14.70 16.51
C GLU A 300 25.87 14.07 15.89
N ASN A 301 25.69 13.16 14.94
CA ASN A 301 26.79 12.34 14.42
C ASN A 301 27.39 12.89 13.12
N LEU A 302 26.58 13.51 12.26
CA LEU A 302 27.02 14.02 10.96
C LEU A 302 27.21 15.54 10.95
N LYS A 303 26.81 16.23 12.04
CA LYS A 303 26.84 17.68 12.17
C LYS A 303 26.10 18.40 11.03
N TRP A 304 25.07 17.77 10.49
CA TRP A 304 24.26 18.36 9.42
C TRP A 304 23.26 19.36 9.99
N GLY A 305 23.26 20.57 9.46
CA GLY A 305 22.32 21.61 9.86
C GLY A 305 20.88 21.35 9.40
N PRO A 306 19.87 21.94 10.06
CA PRO A 306 18.46 21.76 9.72
C PRO A 306 18.12 22.08 8.26
N ALA A 307 18.63 23.19 7.71
CA ALA A 307 18.44 23.59 6.32
C ALA A 307 18.97 22.56 5.31
N PHE A 308 20.12 21.94 5.62
CA PHE A 308 20.69 20.88 4.78
C PHE A 308 19.77 19.66 4.74
N LEU A 309 19.19 19.29 5.87
CA LEU A 309 18.22 18.19 5.98
C LEU A 309 16.89 18.52 5.29
N ALA A 310 16.40 19.76 5.43
CA ALA A 310 15.18 20.24 4.77
C ALA A 310 15.29 20.18 3.24
N SER A 311 16.48 20.43 2.69
CA SER A 311 16.73 20.27 1.25
C SER A 311 16.81 18.80 0.80
N ARG A 312 16.91 17.83 1.73
CA ARG A 312 17.04 16.37 1.49
C ARG A 312 15.99 15.54 2.27
N PRO A 313 14.69 15.84 2.12
CA PRO A 313 13.63 15.19 2.90
C PRO A 313 13.48 13.69 2.64
N THR A 314 14.06 13.18 1.54
CA THR A 314 14.10 11.75 1.21
C THR A 314 14.86 10.93 2.27
N LEU A 315 15.80 11.53 2.99
CA LEU A 315 16.54 10.89 4.08
C LEU A 315 15.61 10.38 5.19
N LEU A 316 14.53 11.13 5.48
CA LEU A 316 13.52 10.75 6.48
C LEU A 316 12.76 9.47 6.09
N SER A 317 12.78 9.09 4.81
CA SER A 317 12.13 7.88 4.32
C SER A 317 12.98 6.63 4.49
N LEU A 318 14.29 6.76 4.71
CA LEU A 318 15.18 5.62 4.87
C LEU A 318 14.88 4.83 6.15
N SER A 319 15.22 3.54 6.16
CA SER A 319 15.20 2.76 7.41
C SER A 319 16.40 3.19 8.26
N PHE A 320 16.13 3.59 9.49
CA PHE A 320 17.20 3.99 10.40
C PHE A 320 18.11 2.80 10.70
N GLU A 321 17.49 1.69 11.08
CA GLU A 321 18.15 0.49 11.54
C GLU A 321 18.77 -0.30 10.39
N LYS A 322 18.03 -0.52 9.30
CA LYS A 322 18.48 -1.39 8.21
C LYS A 322 19.33 -0.69 7.17
N ARG A 323 19.40 0.65 7.20
CA ARG A 323 20.13 1.42 6.17
C ARG A 323 21.02 2.50 6.74
N ILE A 324 20.52 3.39 7.59
CA ILE A 324 21.34 4.52 8.07
C ILE A 324 22.49 4.00 8.95
N VAL A 325 22.19 3.22 9.99
CA VAL A 325 23.19 2.73 10.96
C VAL A 325 24.27 1.84 10.30
N PRO A 326 23.94 0.82 9.48
CA PRO A 326 24.95 -0.04 8.87
C PRO A 326 25.85 0.73 7.89
N ARG A 327 25.28 1.65 7.12
CA ARG A 327 26.06 2.45 6.16
C ARG A 327 26.91 3.51 6.85
N TYR A 328 26.45 4.07 7.96
CA TYR A 328 27.25 4.95 8.79
C TYR A 328 28.46 4.22 9.41
N ALA A 329 28.30 2.95 9.81
CA ALA A 329 29.41 2.16 10.36
C ALA A 329 30.53 1.90 9.34
N VAL A 330 30.18 1.78 8.06
CA VAL A 330 31.16 1.72 6.96
C VAL A 330 31.76 3.10 6.71
N PHE A 331 30.92 4.13 6.58
CA PHE A 331 31.37 5.49 6.32
C PHE A 331 32.34 5.99 7.38
N SER A 332 31.99 5.88 8.66
CA SER A 332 32.84 6.29 9.79
C SER A 332 34.19 5.56 9.84
N ARG A 333 34.29 4.31 9.38
CA ARG A 333 35.57 3.60 9.22
C ARG A 333 36.40 4.19 8.10
N LEU A 334 35.78 4.42 6.94
CA LEU A 334 36.44 5.08 5.81
C LEU A 334 36.95 6.48 6.17
N GLU A 335 36.19 7.25 6.95
CA GLU A 335 36.65 8.55 7.46
C GLU A 335 37.88 8.41 8.37
N LYS A 336 37.87 7.45 9.30
CA LYS A 336 39.02 7.19 10.19
C LYS A 336 40.27 6.72 9.43
N MET A 337 40.09 6.05 8.30
CA MET A 337 41.18 5.65 7.41
C MET A 337 41.70 6.80 6.53
N GLY A 338 41.12 8.00 6.63
CA GLY A 338 41.47 9.14 5.79
C GLY A 338 40.98 9.02 4.34
N ILE A 339 40.10 8.05 4.05
CA ILE A 339 39.62 7.75 2.71
C ILE A 339 38.34 8.56 2.42
N THR A 340 38.44 9.89 2.50
CA THR A 340 37.35 10.82 2.21
C THR A 340 37.78 11.91 1.22
N GLY A 341 37.47 11.70 -0.06
CA GLY A 341 37.66 12.73 -1.09
C GLY A 341 36.49 13.73 -1.15
N LYS A 342 36.68 14.85 -1.87
CA LYS A 342 35.62 15.86 -2.15
C LYS A 342 34.33 15.28 -2.78
N ASN A 343 34.37 14.07 -3.33
CA ASN A 343 33.23 13.36 -3.93
C ASN A 343 32.52 12.37 -2.98
N PHE A 344 32.93 12.28 -1.71
CA PHE A 344 32.45 11.30 -0.74
C PHE A 344 31.31 11.86 0.15
N SER A 345 30.22 12.31 -0.46
CA SER A 345 29.05 12.76 0.32
C SER A 345 28.35 11.58 0.99
N PHE A 346 28.28 11.55 2.32
CA PHE A 346 27.52 10.52 3.05
C PHE A 346 26.03 10.51 2.67
N SER A 347 25.46 11.64 2.25
CA SER A 347 24.10 11.67 1.70
C SER A 347 23.97 10.73 0.50
N ASN A 348 24.98 10.66 -0.38
CA ASN A 348 25.00 9.75 -1.54
C ASN A 348 25.14 8.28 -1.10
N VAL A 349 25.95 8.03 -0.07
CA VAL A 349 26.09 6.70 0.56
C VAL A 349 24.74 6.19 1.06
N LEU A 350 23.93 7.07 1.66
CA LEU A 350 22.61 6.69 2.20
C LEU A 350 21.56 6.39 1.13
N ILE A 351 21.55 7.15 0.02
CA ILE A 351 20.50 7.03 -1.01
C ILE A 351 20.79 5.95 -2.06
N SER A 352 22.05 5.52 -2.22
CA SER A 352 22.42 4.53 -3.25
C SER A 352 21.72 3.18 -3.07
N SER A 353 21.56 2.42 -4.16
CA SER A 353 21.11 1.02 -4.05
C SER A 353 22.10 0.19 -3.23
N GLU A 354 21.67 -0.94 -2.69
CA GLU A 354 22.54 -1.83 -1.90
C GLU A 354 23.72 -2.34 -2.72
N SER A 355 23.47 -2.83 -3.94
CA SER A 355 24.53 -3.27 -4.85
C SER A 355 25.53 -2.14 -5.15
N THR A 356 25.05 -0.92 -5.44
CA THR A 356 25.94 0.23 -5.65
C THR A 356 26.71 0.58 -4.39
N PHE A 357 26.07 0.51 -3.24
CA PHE A 357 26.69 0.80 -1.95
C PHE A 357 27.85 -0.16 -1.69
N LEU A 358 27.59 -1.47 -1.75
CA LEU A 358 28.60 -2.50 -1.51
C LEU A 358 29.74 -2.39 -2.52
N LYS A 359 29.43 -2.24 -3.81
CA LYS A 359 30.46 -2.11 -4.84
C LYS A 359 31.37 -0.91 -4.61
N LYS A 360 30.80 0.28 -4.36
CA LYS A 360 31.56 1.54 -4.29
C LYS A 360 32.23 1.78 -2.94
N TYR A 361 31.55 1.41 -1.84
CA TYR A 361 31.96 1.81 -0.49
C TYR A 361 32.50 0.64 0.35
N VAL A 362 32.43 -0.59 -0.15
CA VAL A 362 32.96 -1.77 0.55
C VAL A 362 34.01 -2.46 -0.34
N PHE A 363 33.60 -3.04 -1.47
CA PHE A 363 34.47 -3.88 -2.30
C PHE A 363 35.53 -3.11 -3.11
N ASN A 364 35.34 -1.82 -3.34
CA ASN A 364 36.34 -1.00 -4.05
C ASN A 364 37.61 -0.78 -3.22
N PHE A 365 37.55 -0.99 -1.91
CA PHE A 365 38.67 -0.84 -0.98
C PHE A 365 39.29 -2.20 -0.68
N LYS A 366 39.77 -2.89 -1.73
CA LYS A 366 40.25 -4.28 -1.75
C LYS A 366 40.74 -4.80 -0.39
N ASP A 367 41.80 -4.22 0.15
CA ASP A 367 42.47 -4.70 1.37
C ASP A 367 41.61 -4.52 2.64
N GLN A 368 40.74 -3.52 2.66
CA GLN A 368 39.82 -3.22 3.76
C GLN A 368 38.41 -3.81 3.55
N ALA A 369 38.14 -4.46 2.41
CA ALA A 369 36.80 -4.85 2.01
C ALA A 369 36.14 -5.83 3.02
N GLN A 370 36.91 -6.75 3.58
CA GLN A 370 36.41 -7.71 4.57
C GLN A 370 36.01 -7.01 5.87
N GLU A 371 36.83 -6.09 6.36
CA GLU A 371 36.56 -5.30 7.57
C GLU A 371 35.31 -4.42 7.38
N LEU A 372 35.21 -3.72 6.24
CA LEU A 372 34.07 -2.87 5.90
C LEU A 372 32.78 -3.68 5.70
N LEU A 373 32.87 -4.90 5.16
CA LEU A 373 31.73 -5.78 5.03
C LEU A 373 31.26 -6.30 6.40
N GLN A 374 32.20 -6.65 7.28
CA GLN A 374 31.89 -7.06 8.65
C GLN A 374 31.21 -5.93 9.42
N ALA A 375 31.75 -4.71 9.35
CA ALA A 375 31.16 -3.49 9.89
C ALA A 375 29.68 -3.29 9.51
N TYR A 376 29.38 -3.48 8.22
CA TYR A 376 28.03 -3.38 7.68
C TYR A 376 27.13 -4.47 8.25
N ASN A 377 27.58 -5.73 8.19
CA ASN A 377 26.80 -6.89 8.59
C ASN A 377 26.53 -6.94 10.10
N ASP A 378 27.49 -6.56 10.94
CA ASP A 378 27.34 -6.57 12.39
C ASP A 378 26.21 -5.62 12.82
N LYS A 379 26.17 -4.42 12.24
CA LYS A 379 25.10 -3.47 12.50
C LYS A 379 23.76 -3.91 11.92
N LEU A 380 23.76 -4.54 10.75
CA LEU A 380 22.53 -5.08 10.16
C LEU A 380 21.95 -6.22 11.03
N LYS A 381 22.79 -7.10 11.57
CA LYS A 381 22.40 -8.21 12.45
C LYS A 381 21.90 -7.72 13.80
N LEU A 382 22.62 -6.82 14.47
CA LEU A 382 22.19 -6.24 15.76
C LEU A 382 20.81 -5.60 15.66
N THR A 383 20.50 -4.99 14.52
CA THR A 383 19.17 -4.42 14.29
C THR A 383 18.08 -5.42 13.96
N ALA A 384 18.42 -6.65 13.55
CA ALA A 384 17.45 -7.73 13.40
C ALA A 384 16.99 -8.25 14.76
N PHE A 385 17.91 -8.37 15.73
CA PHE A 385 17.60 -8.84 17.09
C PHE A 385 16.81 -7.82 17.94
N GLN A 386 16.90 -6.52 17.64
CA GLN A 386 16.15 -5.47 18.34
C GLN A 386 14.68 -5.31 17.89
N VAL A 387 14.22 -6.08 16.91
CA VAL A 387 12.82 -6.07 16.44
C VAL A 387 12.00 -7.21 17.09
N ASP A 388 12.66 -8.15 17.77
CA ASP A 388 12.06 -9.34 18.37
C ASP A 388 12.07 -9.32 19.93
N LEU A 389 12.18 -8.13 20.55
CA LEU A 389 12.05 -7.93 22.02
C LEU A 389 10.92 -6.95 22.36
#